data_AF-A0A7H4LXB2-F1
#
_entry.id   AF-A0A7H4LXB2-F1
#
_cell.length_a   1.000
_cell.length_b   1.000
_cell.length_c   1.000
_cell.angle_alpha   90.00
_cell.angle_beta   90.00
_cell.angle_gamma   90.00
#
_symmetry.space_group_name_H-M   'P 1'
#
loop_
_entity.id
_entity.type
_entity.pdbx_description
1 polymer ?
#
loop_
_entity_poly.entity_id
_entity_poly.type
_entity_poly.pdbx_seq_one_letter_code
_entity_poly.pdbx_strand_id
1 'polypeptide(L)'
;MKTIEVDDELYSYIASHTKHIGESASDILRRMLKFSAVSQPVAPVAKAAPAPAPTPVVEVKPANPLKDKVRAMRELLLSDEYAEQKRAVNRFMLVLTTLYALDSKAFAEATESLHGRTRVYFAEDERTLQKNGNQDET
;
A
#
# COMPACT_ATOMS: atom_id res chain seq x y z
N MET A 1 18.30 -15.63 0.81
CA MET A 1 17.27 -14.99 -0.03
C MET A 1 16.07 -15.92 -0.08
N LYS A 2 14.85 -15.39 -0.22
CA LYS A 2 13.65 -16.20 -0.51
C LYS A 2 13.43 -16.18 -2.03
N THR A 3 13.03 -17.31 -2.60
CA THR A 3 12.75 -17.45 -4.04
C THR A 3 11.26 -17.32 -4.30
N ILE A 4 10.89 -16.62 -5.38
CA ILE A 4 9.53 -16.54 -5.91
C ILE A 4 9.57 -16.91 -7.39
N GLU A 5 8.52 -17.56 -7.88
CA GLU A 5 8.37 -17.90 -9.29
C GLU A 5 7.46 -16.87 -9.98
N VAL A 6 7.81 -16.52 -11.22
CA VAL A 6 7.05 -15.62 -12.10
C VAL A 6 7.03 -16.23 -13.49
N ASP A 7 6.00 -15.91 -14.27
CA ASP A 7 5.95 -16.32 -15.68
C ASP A 7 6.99 -15.57 -16.54
N ASP A 8 7.24 -16.09 -17.75
CA ASP A 8 8.26 -15.58 -18.67
C ASP A 8 7.99 -14.14 -19.15
N GLU A 9 6.71 -13.76 -19.24
CA GLU A 9 6.30 -12.43 -19.66
C GLU A 9 6.60 -11.42 -18.54
N LEU A 10 6.19 -11.72 -17.31
CA LEU A 10 6.49 -10.90 -16.13
C LEU A 10 7.99 -10.83 -15.85
N TYR A 11 8.73 -11.92 -16.06
CA TYR A 11 10.19 -11.92 -15.98
C TYR A 11 10.80 -10.94 -16.99
N SER A 12 10.39 -11.02 -18.25
CA SER A 12 10.86 -10.13 -19.32
C SER A 12 10.53 -8.67 -19.03
N TYR A 13 9.32 -8.41 -18.50
CA TYR A 13 8.88 -7.08 -18.09
C TYR A 13 9.76 -6.50 -16.97
N ILE A 14 10.00 -7.27 -15.89
CA ILE A 14 10.88 -6.84 -14.80
C ILE A 14 12.31 -6.60 -15.30
N ALA A 15 12.85 -7.51 -16.12
CA ALA A 15 14.21 -7.38 -16.67
C ALA A 15 14.39 -6.12 -17.52
N SER A 16 13.36 -5.73 -18.30
CA SER A 16 13.39 -4.49 -19.10
C SER A 16 13.48 -3.20 -18.28
N HIS A 17 13.20 -3.25 -16.97
CA HIS A 17 13.31 -2.11 -16.04
C HIS A 17 14.69 -1.98 -15.38
N THR A 18 15.69 -2.75 -15.82
CA THR A 18 17.08 -2.65 -15.35
C THR A 18 17.68 -1.28 -15.70
N LYS A 19 18.23 -0.57 -14.71
CA LYS A 19 18.86 0.76 -14.94
C LYS A 19 20.38 0.74 -14.85
N HIS A 20 20.93 -0.17 -14.06
CA HIS A 20 22.37 -0.31 -13.86
C HIS A 20 22.78 -1.77 -14.04
N ILE A 21 23.95 -1.99 -14.64
CA ILE A 21 24.51 -3.33 -14.79
C ILE A 21 24.76 -3.93 -13.41
N GLY A 22 24.28 -5.15 -13.19
CA GLY A 22 24.43 -5.86 -11.91
C GLY A 22 23.38 -5.51 -10.84
N GLU A 23 22.35 -4.74 -11.18
CA GLU A 23 21.21 -4.49 -10.29
C GLU A 23 20.45 -5.80 -9.97
N SER A 24 20.08 -6.01 -8.70
CA SER A 24 19.35 -7.22 -8.31
C SER A 24 17.87 -7.12 -8.67
N ALA A 25 17.20 -8.26 -8.91
CA ALA A 25 15.75 -8.30 -9.12
C ALA A 25 14.97 -7.65 -7.96
N SER A 26 15.50 -7.75 -6.73
CA SER A 26 14.91 -7.10 -5.55
C SER A 26 14.96 -5.58 -5.65
N ASP A 27 16.05 -5.00 -6.16
CA ASP A 27 16.18 -3.54 -6.31
C ASP A 27 15.24 -3.00 -7.40
N ILE A 28 15.13 -3.73 -8.51
CA ILE A 28 14.19 -3.42 -9.59
C ILE A 28 12.76 -3.42 -9.05
N LEU A 29 12.36 -4.47 -8.32
CA LEU A 29 11.02 -4.59 -7.74
C LEU A 29 10.73 -3.51 -6.69
N ARG A 30 11.69 -3.17 -5.82
CA ARG A 30 11.52 -2.06 -4.85
C ARG A 30 11.23 -0.75 -5.53
N ARG A 31 11.91 -0.46 -6.65
CA ARG A 31 11.67 0.73 -7.47
C ARG A 31 10.29 0.68 -8.13
N MET A 32 9.92 -0.43 -8.78
CA MET A 32 8.65 -0.57 -9.50
C MET A 32 7.45 -0.46 -8.55
N LEU A 33 7.54 -1.10 -7.38
CA LEU A 33 6.49 -1.12 -6.36
C LEU A 33 6.52 0.11 -5.44
N LYS A 34 7.44 1.06 -5.69
CA LYS A 34 7.64 2.26 -4.87
C LYS A 34 7.84 1.93 -3.38
N PHE A 35 8.48 0.80 -3.10
CA PHE A 35 8.96 0.46 -1.76
C PHE A 35 10.23 1.29 -1.49
N SER A 36 10.06 2.59 -1.36
CA SER A 36 11.11 3.47 -0.85
C SER A 36 11.23 3.23 0.65
N ALA A 37 11.87 2.13 1.03
CA ALA A 37 12.61 2.13 2.28
C ALA A 37 13.55 3.35 2.24
N VAL A 38 13.65 4.07 3.36
CA VAL A 38 14.61 5.16 3.56
C VAL A 38 15.99 4.68 3.13
N SER A 39 16.37 5.01 1.91
CA SER A 39 17.73 4.93 1.40
C SER A 39 18.00 6.31 0.83
N GLN A 40 18.36 7.21 1.74
CA GLN A 40 19.06 8.42 1.35
C GLN A 40 20.36 8.01 0.65
N PRO A 41 20.63 8.55 -0.55
CA PRO A 41 21.80 8.21 -1.33
C PRO A 41 23.06 8.89 -0.77
N VAL A 42 24.17 8.18 -0.93
CA VAL A 42 25.54 8.65 -0.75
C VAL A 42 25.82 9.77 -1.77
N ALA A 43 26.27 10.94 -1.32
CA ALA A 43 26.93 11.99 -2.12
C ALA A 43 28.43 12.01 -1.74
N PRO A 44 29.41 12.47 -2.57
CA PRO A 44 29.40 13.72 -3.37
C PRO A 44 29.97 13.52 -4.83
N VAL A 45 30.03 14.46 -5.80
CA VAL A 45 30.68 15.79 -5.88
C VAL A 45 30.28 16.53 -7.20
N ALA A 46 30.09 17.87 -7.10
CA ALA A 46 30.38 18.99 -8.04
C ALA A 46 29.57 19.33 -9.34
N LYS A 47 28.97 20.55 -9.28
CA LYS A 47 29.23 21.77 -10.10
C LYS A 47 28.09 22.36 -10.99
N ALA A 48 27.62 23.53 -10.54
CA ALA A 48 27.20 24.76 -11.24
C ALA A 48 26.04 24.79 -12.28
N ALA A 49 25.14 25.76 -12.03
CA ALA A 49 23.94 26.26 -12.74
C ALA A 49 24.23 26.91 -14.13
N PRO A 50 23.26 27.45 -14.95
CA PRO A 50 21.89 27.89 -14.61
C PRO A 50 20.73 27.59 -15.62
N ALA A 51 19.52 27.99 -15.21
CA ALA A 51 18.17 27.78 -15.77
C ALA A 51 17.89 28.40 -17.16
N PRO A 52 16.74 28.09 -17.83
CA PRO A 52 15.56 28.97 -17.65
C PRO A 52 14.15 28.32 -17.78
N ALA A 53 13.16 29.15 -17.37
CA ALA A 53 11.72 29.21 -17.72
C ALA A 53 10.69 28.37 -16.91
N PRO A 54 9.76 29.02 -16.18
CA PRO A 54 8.63 28.35 -15.53
C PRO A 54 7.48 28.16 -16.52
N THR A 55 7.05 26.92 -16.71
CA THR A 55 5.77 26.56 -17.34
C THR A 55 4.66 26.56 -16.28
N PRO A 56 3.41 26.83 -16.67
CA PRO A 56 2.36 27.27 -15.76
C PRO A 56 1.97 26.15 -14.80
N VAL A 57 1.90 26.52 -13.54
CA VAL A 57 1.41 25.70 -12.43
C VAL A 57 -0.01 25.27 -12.77
N VAL A 58 -0.21 23.99 -13.02
CA VAL A 58 -1.54 23.38 -13.01
C VAL A 58 -2.11 23.65 -11.63
N GLU A 59 -3.15 24.46 -11.60
CA GLU A 59 -3.89 24.85 -10.42
C GLU A 59 -4.46 23.59 -9.74
N VAL A 60 -3.70 23.05 -8.79
CA VAL A 60 -4.18 22.02 -7.87
C VAL A 60 -5.18 22.71 -6.97
N LYS A 61 -6.44 22.70 -7.40
CA LYS A 61 -7.62 22.97 -6.58
C LYS A 61 -7.40 22.31 -5.21
N PRO A 62 -7.60 23.03 -4.09
CA PRO A 62 -7.28 22.50 -2.77
C PRO A 62 -8.09 21.22 -2.55
N ALA A 63 -7.40 20.09 -2.56
CA ALA A 63 -7.96 18.80 -2.22
C ALA A 63 -8.46 18.89 -0.78
N ASN A 64 -9.75 18.64 -0.56
CA ASN A 64 -10.26 18.50 0.78
C ASN A 64 -10.11 17.01 1.13
N PRO A 65 -9.11 16.62 1.92
CA PRO A 65 -8.74 15.22 2.12
C PRO A 65 -9.90 14.38 2.66
N LEU A 66 -10.83 14.98 3.40
CA LEU A 66 -12.04 14.31 3.87
C LEU A 66 -13.02 14.00 2.74
N LYS A 67 -13.22 14.93 1.80
CA LYS A 67 -14.11 14.71 0.65
C LYS A 67 -13.56 13.61 -0.25
N ASP A 68 -12.25 13.51 -0.37
CA ASP A 68 -11.59 12.49 -1.19
C ASP A 68 -11.72 11.10 -0.56
N LYS A 69 -11.57 10.97 0.76
CA LYS A 69 -11.85 9.72 1.49
C LYS A 69 -13.31 9.27 1.33
N VAL A 70 -14.26 10.18 1.49
CA VAL A 70 -15.69 9.87 1.30
C VAL A 70 -15.99 9.45 -0.13
N ARG A 71 -15.36 10.10 -1.12
CA ARG A 71 -15.49 9.73 -2.53
C ARG A 71 -14.96 8.31 -2.77
N ALA A 72 -13.75 8.00 -2.32
CA ALA A 72 -13.16 6.68 -2.51
C ALA A 72 -14.00 5.56 -1.89
N MET A 73 -14.56 5.79 -0.69
CA MET A 73 -15.48 4.82 -0.08
C MET A 73 -16.78 4.67 -0.89
N ARG A 74 -17.31 5.74 -1.49
CA ARG A 74 -18.48 5.65 -2.38
C ARG A 74 -18.15 4.89 -3.66
N GLU A 75 -16.99 5.12 -4.24
CA GLU A 75 -16.52 4.41 -5.43
C GLU A 75 -16.35 2.92 -5.15
N LEU A 76 -15.76 2.54 -4.01
CA LEU A 76 -15.73 1.14 -3.56
C LEU A 76 -17.12 0.53 -3.49
N LEU A 77 -18.08 1.20 -2.85
CA LEU A 77 -19.43 0.65 -2.67
C LEU A 77 -20.23 0.54 -3.98
N LEU A 78 -19.81 1.27 -5.01
CA LEU A 78 -20.40 1.24 -6.36
C LEU A 78 -19.58 0.37 -7.33
N SER A 79 -18.46 -0.23 -6.89
CA SER A 79 -17.60 -1.01 -7.78
C SER A 79 -18.15 -2.41 -8.03
N ASP A 80 -17.89 -2.93 -9.23
CA ASP A 80 -18.23 -4.31 -9.58
C ASP A 80 -17.52 -5.30 -8.65
N GLU A 81 -16.25 -5.03 -8.30
CA GLU A 81 -15.48 -5.85 -7.34
C GLU A 81 -16.22 -6.01 -6.01
N TYR A 82 -16.79 -4.93 -5.48
CA TYR A 82 -17.55 -4.98 -4.23
C TYR A 82 -18.89 -5.71 -4.40
N ALA A 83 -19.57 -5.49 -5.52
CA ALA A 83 -20.85 -6.12 -5.85
C ALA A 83 -20.72 -7.64 -6.07
N GLU A 84 -19.59 -8.11 -6.62
CA GLU A 84 -19.31 -9.52 -6.87
C GLU A 84 -19.06 -10.33 -5.59
N GLN A 85 -18.79 -9.66 -4.45
CA GLN A 85 -18.51 -10.35 -3.20
C GLN A 85 -19.76 -11.00 -2.60
N LYS A 86 -19.81 -12.34 -2.68
CA LYS A 86 -20.93 -13.14 -2.19
C LYS A 86 -21.01 -13.21 -0.66
N ARG A 87 -19.87 -13.26 0.03
CA ARG A 87 -19.81 -13.41 1.50
C ARG A 87 -19.61 -12.07 2.20
N ALA A 88 -20.23 -11.91 3.35
CA ALA A 88 -20.07 -10.71 4.18
C ALA A 88 -18.61 -10.48 4.58
N VAL A 89 -17.88 -11.55 4.92
CA VAL A 89 -16.45 -11.47 5.26
C VAL A 89 -15.60 -10.91 4.12
N ASN A 90 -15.91 -11.24 2.86
CA ASN A 90 -15.16 -10.71 1.73
C ASN A 90 -15.38 -9.20 1.57
N ARG A 91 -16.64 -8.75 1.67
CA ARG A 91 -16.97 -7.31 1.66
C ARG A 91 -16.31 -6.58 2.82
N PHE A 92 -16.28 -7.21 3.99
CA PHE A 92 -15.59 -6.67 5.17
C PHE A 92 -14.09 -6.50 4.91
N MET A 93 -13.42 -7.51 4.34
CA MET A 93 -12.00 -7.42 3.98
C MET A 93 -11.74 -6.30 2.96
N LEU A 94 -12.57 -6.16 1.92
CA LEU A 94 -12.44 -5.05 0.96
C LEU A 94 -12.52 -3.68 1.64
N VAL A 95 -13.50 -3.50 2.53
CA VAL A 95 -13.65 -2.25 3.29
C VAL A 95 -12.40 -1.97 4.13
N LEU A 96 -11.88 -2.96 4.87
CA LEU A 96 -10.67 -2.79 5.66
C LEU A 96 -9.45 -2.43 4.78
N THR A 97 -9.27 -3.12 3.67
CA THR A 97 -8.18 -2.86 2.71
C THR A 97 -8.25 -1.44 2.16
N THR A 98 -9.42 -0.98 1.73
CA THR A 98 -9.60 0.38 1.21
C THR A 98 -9.37 1.43 2.30
N LEU A 99 -9.89 1.23 3.51
CA LEU A 99 -9.68 2.17 4.62
C LEU A 99 -8.20 2.30 4.98
N TYR A 100 -7.45 1.19 5.01
CA TYR A 100 -6.01 1.21 5.25
C TYR A 100 -5.25 1.93 4.13
N ALA A 101 -5.62 1.70 2.86
CA ALA A 101 -4.99 2.36 1.72
C ALA A 101 -5.25 3.88 1.68
N LEU A 102 -6.38 4.34 2.21
CA LEU A 102 -6.74 5.76 2.28
C LEU A 102 -5.96 6.52 3.36
N ASP A 103 -5.73 5.90 4.52
CA ASP A 103 -4.95 6.50 5.61
C ASP A 103 -4.48 5.42 6.60
N SER A 104 -3.29 4.87 6.34
CA SER A 104 -2.73 3.79 7.15
C SER A 104 -2.45 4.21 8.60
N LYS A 105 -2.13 5.48 8.82
CA LYS A 105 -1.85 6.01 10.17
C LYS A 105 -3.15 6.14 10.97
N ALA A 106 -4.17 6.80 10.41
CA ALA A 106 -5.45 6.93 11.09
C ALA A 106 -6.13 5.57 11.29
N PHE A 107 -5.95 4.64 10.34
CA PHE A 107 -6.40 3.27 10.48
C PHE A 107 -5.72 2.56 11.66
N ALA A 108 -4.38 2.64 11.76
CA ALA A 108 -3.64 2.05 12.88
C ALA A 108 -4.15 2.57 14.23
N GLU A 109 -4.24 3.91 14.38
CA GLU A 109 -4.76 4.57 15.60
C GLU A 109 -6.18 4.09 15.93
N ALA A 110 -7.07 3.98 14.94
CA ALA A 110 -8.43 3.48 15.14
C ALA A 110 -8.45 2.01 15.60
N THR A 111 -7.60 1.16 15.02
CA THR A 111 -7.57 -0.28 15.34
C THR A 111 -6.98 -0.60 16.71
N GLU A 112 -6.09 0.22 17.26
CA GLU A 112 -5.51 0.02 18.60
C GLU A 112 -6.59 0.05 19.70
N SER A 113 -7.56 0.94 19.56
CA SER A 113 -8.67 1.09 20.51
C SER A 113 -9.82 0.10 20.28
N LEU A 114 -9.78 -0.68 19.20
CA LEU A 114 -10.86 -1.53 18.75
C LEU A 114 -10.61 -2.99 19.15
N HIS A 115 -11.10 -3.38 20.32
CA HIS A 115 -11.01 -4.75 20.81
C HIS A 115 -12.26 -5.14 21.61
N GLY A 116 -12.47 -6.45 21.75
CA GLY A 116 -13.53 -6.99 22.58
C GLY A 116 -13.15 -7.03 24.06
N ARG A 117 -14.06 -7.55 24.89
CA ARG A 117 -13.79 -7.80 26.31
C ARG A 117 -12.63 -8.77 26.53
N THR A 118 -12.54 -9.79 25.68
CA THR A 118 -11.56 -10.88 25.79
C THR A 118 -10.82 -11.16 24.48
N ARG A 119 -11.25 -10.57 23.35
CA ARG A 119 -10.67 -10.81 22.03
C ARG A 119 -9.97 -9.59 21.49
N VAL A 120 -8.78 -9.81 20.93
CA VAL A 120 -8.07 -8.83 20.10
C VAL A 120 -8.62 -8.95 18.68
N TYR A 121 -8.97 -7.82 18.05
CA TYR A 121 -9.56 -7.82 16.70
C TYR A 121 -8.53 -7.59 15.58
N PHE A 122 -7.48 -6.82 15.84
CA PHE A 122 -6.41 -6.52 14.88
C PHE A 122 -5.05 -6.79 15.52
N ALA A 123 -4.13 -7.36 14.75
CA ALA A 123 -2.76 -7.60 15.15
C ALA A 123 -1.84 -7.66 13.92
N GLU A 124 -0.55 -7.50 14.12
CA GLU A 124 0.47 -7.61 13.06
C GLU A 124 0.82 -9.06 12.70
N ASP A 125 0.36 -10.01 13.53
CA ASP A 125 0.62 -11.43 13.36
C ASP A 125 -0.58 -12.29 13.81
N GLU A 126 -0.68 -13.46 13.18
CA GLU A 126 -1.78 -14.40 13.42
C GLU A 126 -1.77 -14.98 14.85
N ARG A 127 -0.58 -15.17 15.46
CA ARG A 127 -0.47 -15.81 16.78
C ARG A 127 -1.08 -14.94 17.86
N THR A 128 -0.94 -13.62 17.74
CA THR A 128 -1.56 -12.66 18.66
C THR A 128 -3.09 -12.76 18.63
N LEU A 129 -3.70 -12.97 17.47
CA LEU A 129 -5.15 -13.17 17.37
C LEU A 129 -5.57 -14.52 17.98
N GLN A 130 -4.87 -15.60 17.65
CA GLN A 130 -5.17 -16.96 18.14
C GLN A 130 -5.07 -17.05 19.67
N LYS A 131 -4.06 -16.43 20.28
CA LYS A 131 -3.83 -16.47 21.74
C LYS A 131 -5.01 -15.87 22.53
N ASN A 132 -5.66 -14.85 21.98
CA ASN A 132 -6.79 -14.16 22.61
C ASN A 132 -8.16 -14.70 22.13
N GLY A 133 -8.15 -15.63 21.18
CA GLY A 133 -9.34 -16.10 20.47
C GLY A 133 -9.73 -17.55 20.73
N ASN A 134 -9.23 -18.22 21.78
CA ASN A 134 -9.33 -19.67 21.95
C ASN A 134 -10.74 -20.25 22.27
N GLN A 135 -11.81 -19.58 21.84
CA GLN A 135 -13.16 -20.12 21.64
C GLN A 135 -13.74 -19.50 20.37
N ASP A 136 -14.45 -20.28 19.55
CA ASP A 136 -15.29 -19.88 18.39
C ASP A 136 -14.72 -20.04 16.96
N GLU A 137 -14.23 -21.24 16.62
CA GLU A 137 -14.48 -21.80 15.27
C GLU A 137 -14.78 -23.31 15.41
N THR A 138 -15.94 -23.64 15.95
CA THR A 138 -16.52 -25.00 15.92
C THR A 138 -17.94 -24.93 15.39
#